data_AF-A0A836QVC6-F1
#
_entry.id   AF-A0A836QVC6-F1
#
_cell.length_a   1.000
_cell.length_b   1.000
_cell.length_c   1.000
_cell.angle_alpha   90.00
_cell.angle_beta   90.00
_cell.angle_gamma   90.00
#
_symmetry.space_group_name_H-M   'P 1'
#
loop_
_entity.id
_entity.type
_entity.pdbx_description
1 polymer ?
#
loop_
_entity_poly.entity_id
_entity_poly.type
_entity_poly.pdbx_seq_one_letter_code
_entity_poly.pdbx_strand_id
1 'polypeptide(L)'
;MKKNNFSKACCEISESLLQIVEPTKNQAKSEIKRVCSKYSLDRIPKNYEILATVNGRSYEKLQHVLLKKPVKTASGVAVVALMAKPYACPHGRCTYCPGGLEFNTPNSYTGKEPLTISAIENQYEPKGQITEKIEKLQKYGHDITKIELVIAGGTFLFMPQDYQTKFIKSCYDTLNGFESADLETAKKENELAKIRNVGFTVETKPDYCKKEHIDLMLSYGVTRVEIGIQSLHERVYEIVNRGHDYDDVIDSFQISKDSGY
;
A
#
# COMPACT_ATOMS: atom_id res chain seq x y z
N MET A 1 -24.09 22.08 -20.28
CA MET A 1 -24.32 22.97 -19.10
C MET A 1 -23.97 22.33 -17.75
N LYS A 2 -24.36 21.07 -17.45
CA LYS A 2 -24.14 20.42 -16.13
C LYS A 2 -22.69 20.35 -15.61
N LYS A 3 -21.68 20.02 -16.45
CA LYS A 3 -20.26 20.00 -16.04
C LYS A 3 -19.74 21.37 -15.55
N ASN A 4 -20.28 22.47 -16.11
CA ASN A 4 -19.86 23.81 -15.76
C ASN A 4 -20.36 24.20 -14.35
N ASN A 5 -21.57 23.76 -13.98
CA ASN A 5 -22.13 24.00 -12.64
C ASN A 5 -21.38 23.22 -11.55
N PHE A 6 -20.95 21.99 -11.83
CA PHE A 6 -20.20 21.20 -10.85
C PHE A 6 -18.82 21.83 -10.54
N SER A 7 -18.08 22.23 -11.58
CA SER A 7 -16.78 22.89 -11.39
C SER A 7 -16.93 24.21 -10.63
N LYS A 8 -17.91 25.04 -11.01
CA LYS A 8 -18.23 26.30 -10.32
C LYS A 8 -18.60 26.08 -8.85
N ALA A 9 -19.38 25.04 -8.56
CA ALA A 9 -19.74 24.69 -7.19
C ALA A 9 -18.51 24.28 -6.37
N CYS A 10 -17.60 23.48 -6.91
CA CYS A 10 -16.36 23.13 -6.22
C CYS A 10 -15.49 24.38 -5.92
N CYS A 11 -15.38 25.32 -6.86
CA CYS A 11 -14.68 26.59 -6.64
C CYS A 11 -15.37 27.45 -5.58
N GLU A 12 -16.70 27.59 -5.61
CA GLU A 12 -17.42 28.38 -4.59
C GLU A 12 -17.24 27.78 -3.18
N ILE A 13 -17.24 26.45 -3.05
CA ILE A 13 -16.99 25.77 -1.77
C ILE A 13 -15.58 26.10 -1.27
N SER A 14 -14.57 25.96 -2.12
CA SER A 14 -13.18 26.19 -1.70
C SER A 14 -12.94 27.65 -1.34
N GLU A 15 -13.42 28.60 -2.14
CA GLU A 15 -13.36 30.04 -1.85
C GLU A 15 -14.04 30.39 -0.53
N SER A 16 -15.25 29.87 -0.29
CA SER A 16 -16.00 30.12 0.94
C SER A 16 -15.28 29.59 2.17
N LEU A 17 -14.66 28.41 2.08
CA LEU A 17 -13.88 27.83 3.17
C LEU A 17 -12.56 28.57 3.42
N LEU A 18 -11.95 29.16 2.38
CA LEU A 18 -10.71 29.94 2.53
C LEU A 18 -10.92 31.25 3.29
N GLN A 19 -12.12 31.84 3.23
CA GLN A 19 -12.48 33.05 3.99
C GLN A 19 -12.58 32.80 5.50
N ILE A 20 -12.80 31.57 5.93
CA ILE A 20 -12.82 31.20 7.35
C ILE A 20 -11.38 31.06 7.83
N VAL A 21 -11.00 31.74 8.92
CA VAL A 21 -9.63 31.71 9.45
C VAL A 21 -9.18 30.27 9.75
N GLU A 22 -9.99 29.52 10.51
CA GLU A 22 -9.80 28.10 10.79
C GLU A 22 -11.07 27.30 10.48
N PRO A 23 -11.21 26.76 9.26
CA PRO A 23 -12.39 25.99 8.89
C PRO A 23 -12.42 24.66 9.65
N THR A 24 -13.58 24.32 10.21
CA THR A 24 -13.82 23.03 10.86
C THR A 24 -14.48 22.04 9.89
N LYS A 25 -14.39 20.74 10.19
CA LYS A 25 -15.10 19.70 9.41
C LYS A 25 -16.60 19.91 9.35
N ASN A 26 -17.20 20.50 10.39
CA ASN A 26 -18.63 20.79 10.41
C ASN A 26 -18.98 21.96 9.50
N GLN A 27 -18.18 23.04 9.52
CA GLN A 27 -18.33 24.16 8.58
C GLN A 27 -18.16 23.68 7.13
N ALA A 28 -17.17 22.84 6.83
CA ALA A 28 -17.01 22.25 5.51
C ALA A 28 -18.25 21.47 5.05
N LYS A 29 -18.83 20.64 5.92
CA LYS A 29 -20.07 19.90 5.61
C LYS A 29 -21.26 20.83 5.35
N SER A 30 -21.43 21.86 6.19
CA SER A 30 -22.51 22.83 6.03
C SER A 30 -22.38 23.60 4.72
N GLU A 31 -21.16 24.02 4.39
CA GLU A 31 -20.86 24.78 3.18
C GLU A 31 -21.08 23.94 1.92
N ILE A 32 -20.61 22.69 1.92
CA ILE A 32 -20.87 21.73 0.84
C ILE A 32 -22.37 21.57 0.61
N LYS A 33 -23.18 21.40 1.67
CA LYS A 33 -24.64 21.29 1.56
C LYS A 33 -25.26 22.55 0.97
N ARG A 34 -24.89 23.74 1.47
CA ARG A 34 -25.38 25.04 1.00
C ARG A 34 -25.16 25.21 -0.50
N VAL A 35 -23.94 24.94 -0.96
CA VAL A 35 -23.58 25.08 -2.39
C VAL A 35 -24.23 24.00 -3.25
N CYS A 36 -24.33 22.75 -2.76
CA CYS A 36 -25.04 21.69 -3.49
C CYS A 36 -26.50 22.06 -3.76
N SER A 37 -27.19 22.66 -2.78
CA SER A 37 -28.56 23.16 -2.93
C SER A 37 -28.64 24.35 -3.90
N LYS A 38 -27.69 25.29 -3.82
CA LYS A 38 -27.64 26.47 -4.70
C LYS A 38 -27.50 26.10 -6.18
N TYR A 39 -26.65 25.13 -6.50
CA TYR A 39 -26.37 24.71 -7.88
C TYR A 39 -27.23 23.52 -8.35
N SER A 40 -28.13 23.01 -7.51
CA SER A 40 -28.94 21.81 -7.76
C SER A 40 -28.10 20.64 -8.29
N LEU A 41 -27.01 20.31 -7.57
CA LEU A 41 -26.09 19.27 -8.02
C LEU A 41 -26.71 17.88 -7.94
N ASP A 42 -26.54 17.08 -8.99
CA ASP A 42 -26.99 15.68 -9.06
C ASP A 42 -26.28 14.79 -8.02
N ARG A 43 -25.12 15.22 -7.51
CA ARG A 43 -24.36 14.53 -6.46
C ARG A 43 -23.54 15.51 -5.61
N ILE A 44 -23.23 15.09 -4.40
CA ILE A 44 -22.32 15.82 -3.51
C ILE A 44 -20.86 15.68 -4.04
N PRO A 45 -20.12 16.79 -4.21
CA PRO A 45 -18.69 16.74 -4.51
C PRO A 45 -17.92 16.01 -3.42
N LYS A 46 -17.00 15.15 -3.82
CA LYS A 46 -16.07 14.50 -2.89
C LYS A 46 -15.03 15.52 -2.45
N ASN A 47 -14.53 15.38 -1.22
CA ASN A 47 -13.53 16.28 -0.66
C ASN A 47 -12.31 16.51 -1.57
N TYR A 48 -11.82 15.47 -2.27
CA TYR A 48 -10.71 15.63 -3.21
C TYR A 48 -11.05 16.49 -4.43
N GLU A 49 -12.31 16.48 -4.88
CA GLU A 49 -12.76 17.27 -6.03
C GLU A 49 -12.81 18.76 -5.68
N ILE A 50 -13.04 19.06 -4.41
CA ILE A 50 -12.95 20.42 -3.86
C ILE A 50 -11.47 20.81 -3.69
N LEU A 51 -10.65 19.93 -3.10
CA LEU A 51 -9.21 20.17 -2.93
C LEU A 51 -8.48 20.41 -4.26
N ALA A 52 -8.90 19.73 -5.34
CA ALA A 52 -8.32 19.90 -6.66
C ALA A 52 -8.53 21.32 -7.27
N THR A 53 -9.38 22.17 -6.66
CA THR A 53 -9.62 23.54 -7.13
C THR A 53 -8.63 24.58 -6.58
N VAL A 54 -7.78 24.20 -5.62
CA VAL A 54 -6.85 25.11 -4.93
C VAL A 54 -5.41 24.65 -5.04
N ASN A 55 -4.47 25.58 -4.88
CA ASN A 55 -3.03 25.34 -4.92
C ASN A 55 -2.28 26.15 -3.84
N GLY A 56 -1.01 25.83 -3.61
CA GLY A 56 -0.13 26.54 -2.67
C GLY A 56 -0.67 26.58 -1.23
N ARG A 57 -0.58 27.75 -0.58
CA ARG A 57 -1.03 27.94 0.82
C ARG A 57 -2.52 27.64 1.02
N SER A 58 -3.35 27.91 0.01
CA SER A 58 -4.78 27.60 0.05
C SER A 58 -5.04 26.10 0.08
N TYR A 59 -4.19 25.31 -0.58
CA TYR A 59 -4.27 23.86 -0.55
C TYR A 59 -3.98 23.31 0.84
N GLU A 60 -2.87 23.72 1.47
CA GLU A 60 -2.48 23.27 2.82
C GLU A 60 -3.59 23.55 3.84
N LYS A 61 -4.14 24.77 3.82
CA LYS A 61 -5.25 25.17 4.70
C LYS A 61 -6.47 24.26 4.54
N LEU A 62 -6.90 23.99 3.30
CA LEU A 62 -8.07 23.14 3.06
C LEU A 62 -7.78 21.66 3.27
N GLN A 63 -6.54 21.21 3.06
CA GLN A 63 -6.11 19.82 3.25
C GLN A 63 -6.37 19.37 4.69
N HIS A 64 -6.07 20.19 5.70
CA HIS A 64 -6.34 19.86 7.10
C HIS A 64 -7.81 19.53 7.40
N VAL A 65 -8.74 20.11 6.64
CA VAL A 65 -10.20 19.97 6.86
C VAL A 65 -10.80 18.89 5.97
N LEU A 66 -10.38 18.87 4.71
CA LEU A 66 -10.96 18.03 3.66
C LEU A 66 -10.28 16.66 3.56
N LEU A 67 -9.10 16.46 4.16
CA LEU A 67 -8.41 15.17 4.18
C LEU A 67 -9.27 14.09 4.86
N LYS A 68 -9.48 13.00 4.13
CA LYS A 68 -10.26 11.86 4.60
C LYS A 68 -9.33 10.79 5.17
N LYS A 69 -9.67 10.25 6.35
CA LYS A 69 -8.86 9.25 7.08
C LYS A 69 -7.40 9.71 7.28
N PRO A 70 -7.17 10.81 8.02
CA PRO A 70 -5.82 11.35 8.26
C PRO A 70 -4.87 10.32 8.90
N VAL A 71 -5.41 9.37 9.68
CA VAL A 71 -4.67 8.25 10.29
C VAL A 71 -3.82 7.45 9.31
N LYS A 72 -4.17 7.44 8.00
CA LYS A 72 -3.41 6.72 6.97
C LYS A 72 -2.00 7.25 6.73
N THR A 73 -1.76 8.51 7.06
CA THR A 73 -0.47 9.19 6.89
C THR A 73 -0.14 10.04 8.11
N ALA A 74 -0.73 9.73 9.28
CA ALA A 74 -0.52 10.50 10.50
C ALA A 74 0.94 10.42 10.99
N SER A 75 1.63 9.30 10.70
CA SER A 75 3.06 9.13 10.93
C SER A 75 3.94 9.89 9.92
N GLY A 76 3.34 10.54 8.92
CA GLY A 76 4.05 11.12 7.78
C GLY A 76 4.56 10.09 6.77
N VAL A 77 4.15 8.83 6.89
CA VAL A 77 4.48 7.73 5.95
C VAL A 77 3.21 7.17 5.35
N ALA A 78 3.17 7.05 4.02
CA ALA A 78 2.07 6.44 3.30
C ALA A 78 2.33 4.95 3.04
N VAL A 79 1.45 4.08 3.56
CA VAL A 79 1.57 2.64 3.36
C VAL A 79 0.94 2.21 2.02
N VAL A 80 1.73 1.57 1.17
CA VAL A 80 1.34 1.05 -0.14
C VAL A 80 1.59 -0.45 -0.16
N ALA A 81 0.52 -1.21 0.04
CA ALA A 81 0.53 -2.67 -0.09
C ALA A 81 0.39 -3.10 -1.55
N LEU A 82 1.10 -4.16 -1.91
CA LEU A 82 1.24 -4.78 -3.23
C LEU A 82 1.08 -6.30 -3.09
N MET A 83 0.75 -6.97 -4.19
CA MET A 83 0.81 -8.44 -4.28
C MET A 83 1.70 -8.87 -5.42
N ALA A 84 2.55 -9.85 -5.14
CA ALA A 84 3.28 -10.61 -6.16
C ALA A 84 2.34 -11.60 -6.87
N LYS A 85 2.79 -12.14 -8.01
CA LYS A 85 2.03 -13.16 -8.73
C LYS A 85 1.73 -14.35 -7.81
N PRO A 86 0.53 -14.95 -7.89
CA PRO A 86 0.20 -16.15 -7.15
C PRO A 86 1.25 -17.24 -7.36
N TYR A 87 1.71 -17.84 -6.27
CA TYR A 87 2.69 -18.93 -6.28
C TYR A 87 2.28 -20.01 -5.28
N ALA A 88 2.41 -21.28 -5.66
CA ALA A 88 2.06 -22.38 -4.77
C ALA A 88 3.01 -22.45 -3.57
N CYS A 89 2.50 -22.81 -2.39
CA CYS A 89 3.40 -23.13 -1.29
C CYS A 89 4.09 -24.48 -1.57
N PRO A 90 5.37 -24.65 -1.21
CA PRO A 90 6.11 -25.91 -1.41
C PRO A 90 5.47 -27.12 -0.71
N HIS A 91 4.85 -26.90 0.47
CA HIS A 91 4.17 -27.95 1.24
C HIS A 91 2.72 -28.22 0.77
N GLY A 92 2.27 -27.58 -0.32
CA GLY A 92 0.90 -27.68 -0.81
C GLY A 92 0.01 -26.53 -0.31
N ARG A 93 -1.18 -26.86 0.23
CA ARG A 93 -2.18 -25.87 0.65
C ARG A 93 -2.57 -26.10 2.11
N CYS A 94 -2.59 -25.04 2.91
CA CYS A 94 -3.15 -25.10 4.26
C CYS A 94 -4.68 -25.22 4.18
N THR A 95 -5.27 -25.99 5.09
CA THR A 95 -6.70 -26.38 5.04
C THR A 95 -7.68 -25.19 5.00
N TYR A 96 -7.30 -24.04 5.57
CA TYR A 96 -8.16 -22.85 5.66
C TYR A 96 -7.86 -21.78 4.60
N CYS A 97 -6.82 -21.94 3.79
CA CYS A 97 -6.45 -20.95 2.77
C CYS A 97 -7.54 -20.89 1.68
N PRO A 98 -8.21 -19.74 1.46
CA PRO A 98 -9.33 -19.65 0.53
C PRO A 98 -8.91 -19.51 -0.94
N GLY A 99 -7.70 -18.98 -1.18
CA GLY A 99 -7.22 -18.64 -2.52
C GLY A 99 -6.27 -19.68 -3.13
N GLY A 100 -5.43 -19.20 -4.05
CA GLY A 100 -4.37 -19.96 -4.70
C GLY A 100 -4.37 -19.83 -6.21
N LEU A 101 -3.48 -20.59 -6.86
CA LEU A 101 -3.26 -20.56 -8.31
C LEU A 101 -4.57 -20.74 -9.12
N GLU A 102 -5.44 -21.65 -8.68
CA GLU A 102 -6.74 -21.93 -9.31
C GLU A 102 -7.66 -20.72 -9.38
N PHE A 103 -7.53 -19.80 -8.42
CA PHE A 103 -8.34 -18.59 -8.32
C PHE A 103 -7.58 -17.35 -8.78
N ASN A 104 -6.34 -17.51 -9.28
CA ASN A 104 -5.42 -16.44 -9.60
C ASN A 104 -5.32 -15.41 -8.46
N THR A 105 -5.11 -15.88 -7.22
CA THR A 105 -4.94 -15.06 -6.00
C THR A 105 -3.86 -15.66 -5.10
N PRO A 106 -3.19 -14.86 -4.24
CA PRO A 106 -2.34 -15.42 -3.20
C PRO A 106 -3.15 -16.34 -2.26
N ASN A 107 -2.51 -17.36 -1.70
CA ASN A 107 -3.21 -18.46 -1.00
C ASN A 107 -4.13 -18.00 0.14
N SER A 108 -3.77 -16.92 0.83
CA SER A 108 -4.53 -16.40 1.98
C SER A 108 -5.70 -15.47 1.61
N TYR A 109 -5.92 -15.17 0.33
CA TYR A 109 -6.85 -14.13 -0.13
C TYR A 109 -8.02 -14.69 -0.94
N THR A 110 -9.17 -14.03 -0.90
CA THR A 110 -10.39 -14.48 -1.61
C THR A 110 -10.53 -13.88 -3.01
N GLY A 111 -9.75 -12.85 -3.34
CA GLY A 111 -9.86 -12.11 -4.61
C GLY A 111 -10.85 -10.95 -4.57
N LYS A 112 -11.59 -10.78 -3.46
CA LYS A 112 -12.59 -9.72 -3.30
C LYS A 112 -12.04 -8.51 -2.56
N GLU A 113 -10.87 -8.63 -1.97
CA GLU A 113 -10.24 -7.54 -1.24
C GLU A 113 -9.78 -6.46 -2.22
N PRO A 114 -9.89 -5.16 -1.88
CA PRO A 114 -9.50 -4.08 -2.79
C PRO A 114 -8.04 -4.14 -3.27
N LEU A 115 -7.14 -4.71 -2.45
CA LEU A 115 -5.75 -4.93 -2.83
C LEU A 115 -5.64 -6.03 -3.90
N THR A 116 -6.28 -7.17 -3.66
CA THR A 116 -6.27 -8.32 -4.59
C THR A 116 -6.91 -7.96 -5.92
N ILE A 117 -8.03 -7.24 -5.92
CA ILE A 117 -8.69 -6.76 -7.15
C ILE A 117 -7.73 -5.89 -7.97
N SER A 118 -7.11 -4.88 -7.34
CA SER A 118 -6.15 -3.99 -8.01
C SER A 118 -4.92 -4.76 -8.50
N ALA A 119 -4.43 -5.74 -7.75
CA ALA A 119 -3.33 -6.60 -8.19
C ALA A 119 -3.71 -7.43 -9.43
N ILE A 120 -4.90 -8.03 -9.46
CA ILE A 120 -5.41 -8.77 -10.63
C ILE A 120 -5.56 -7.86 -11.85
N GLU A 121 -6.16 -6.69 -11.69
CA GLU A 121 -6.36 -5.70 -12.77
C GLU A 121 -5.02 -5.25 -13.37
N ASN A 122 -3.99 -5.09 -12.52
CA ASN A 122 -2.63 -4.75 -12.92
C ASN A 122 -1.77 -5.97 -13.29
N GLN A 123 -2.36 -7.17 -13.41
CA GLN A 123 -1.66 -8.42 -13.75
C GLN A 123 -0.46 -8.72 -12.82
N TYR A 124 -0.57 -8.28 -11.57
CA TYR A 124 0.46 -8.39 -10.53
C TYR A 124 1.77 -7.64 -10.86
N GLU A 125 1.75 -6.68 -11.78
CA GLU A 125 2.91 -5.86 -12.10
C GLU A 125 3.05 -4.72 -11.08
N PRO A 126 4.24 -4.53 -10.46
CA PRO A 126 4.44 -3.51 -9.40
C PRO A 126 4.10 -2.09 -9.85
N LYS A 127 4.50 -1.73 -11.08
CA LYS A 127 4.35 -0.39 -11.62
C LYS A 127 2.91 0.11 -11.60
N GLY A 128 1.98 -0.72 -12.05
CA GLY A 128 0.56 -0.40 -12.07
C GLY A 128 -0.02 -0.27 -10.66
N GLN A 129 0.24 -1.27 -9.80
CA GLN A 129 -0.24 -1.30 -8.41
C GLN A 129 0.23 -0.08 -7.60
N ILE A 130 1.52 0.29 -7.71
CA ILE A 130 2.10 1.44 -7.01
C ILE A 130 1.54 2.75 -7.58
N THR A 131 1.55 2.93 -8.91
CA THR A 131 1.13 4.18 -9.55
C THR A 131 -0.32 4.51 -9.23
N GLU A 132 -1.24 3.54 -9.39
CA GLU A 132 -2.65 3.73 -9.06
C GLU A 132 -2.86 4.11 -7.59
N LYS A 133 -2.09 3.49 -6.70
CA LYS A 133 -2.21 3.75 -5.27
C LYS A 133 -1.66 5.12 -4.88
N ILE A 134 -0.52 5.52 -5.44
CA ILE A 134 0.08 6.85 -5.24
C ILE A 134 -0.86 7.93 -5.77
N GLU A 135 -1.34 7.81 -7.00
CA GLU A 135 -2.29 8.78 -7.56
C GLU A 135 -3.54 8.92 -6.71
N LYS A 136 -4.07 7.80 -6.21
CA LYS A 136 -5.23 7.79 -5.34
C LYS A 136 -4.95 8.54 -4.05
N LEU A 137 -3.80 8.29 -3.41
CA LEU A 137 -3.38 8.98 -2.19
C LEU A 137 -3.21 10.49 -2.41
N GLN A 138 -2.52 10.88 -3.49
CA GLN A 138 -2.35 12.28 -3.88
C GLN A 138 -3.68 12.98 -4.13
N LYS A 139 -4.59 12.33 -4.89
CA LYS A 139 -5.95 12.85 -5.12
C LYS A 139 -6.65 13.10 -3.78
N TYR A 140 -6.56 12.18 -2.83
CA TYR A 140 -7.15 12.39 -1.49
C TYR A 140 -6.43 13.40 -0.60
N GLY A 141 -5.31 13.97 -1.05
CA GLY A 141 -4.52 14.95 -0.33
C GLY A 141 -3.62 14.34 0.74
N HIS A 142 -3.18 13.09 0.55
CA HIS A 142 -2.14 12.51 1.38
C HIS A 142 -0.76 12.91 0.85
N ASP A 143 0.16 13.20 1.76
CA ASP A 143 1.58 13.31 1.44
C ASP A 143 2.12 11.93 1.05
N ILE A 144 2.84 11.87 -0.06
CA ILE A 144 3.43 10.66 -0.63
C ILE A 144 4.95 10.75 -0.74
N THR A 145 5.58 11.78 -0.16
CA THR A 145 7.04 11.94 -0.20
C THR A 145 7.78 10.80 0.50
N LYS A 146 7.13 10.16 1.48
CA LYS A 146 7.63 8.98 2.21
C LYS A 146 6.61 7.85 2.10
N ILE A 147 7.05 6.72 1.56
CA ILE A 147 6.22 5.53 1.36
C ILE A 147 6.83 4.35 2.11
N GLU A 148 5.96 3.51 2.67
CA GLU A 148 6.30 2.16 3.07
C GLU A 148 5.65 1.17 2.10
N LEU A 149 6.47 0.40 1.37
CA LEU A 149 5.97 -0.68 0.53
C LEU A 149 5.73 -1.94 1.36
N VAL A 150 4.64 -2.65 1.10
CA VAL A 150 4.32 -3.93 1.77
C VAL A 150 4.01 -4.99 0.72
N ILE A 151 4.78 -6.07 0.66
CA ILE A 151 4.47 -7.22 -0.20
C ILE A 151 3.63 -8.20 0.62
N ALA A 152 2.35 -8.25 0.26
CA ALA A 152 1.36 -9.12 0.89
C ALA A 152 1.23 -10.46 0.15
N GLY A 153 0.85 -11.51 0.89
CA GLY A 153 0.56 -12.84 0.33
C GLY A 153 1.30 -13.99 1.00
N GLY A 154 2.46 -13.72 1.62
CA GLY A 154 3.24 -14.71 2.35
C GLY A 154 4.04 -15.70 1.50
N THR A 155 3.96 -15.63 0.17
CA THR A 155 4.60 -16.59 -0.76
C THR A 155 5.71 -15.98 -1.61
N PHE A 156 6.02 -14.69 -1.42
CA PHE A 156 6.99 -13.98 -2.26
C PHE A 156 8.39 -14.62 -2.23
N LEU A 157 8.84 -15.02 -1.04
CA LEU A 157 10.15 -15.67 -0.87
C LEU A 157 10.22 -17.10 -1.41
N PHE A 158 9.08 -17.70 -1.77
CA PHE A 158 9.05 -19.03 -2.42
C PHE A 158 9.37 -18.94 -3.91
N MET A 159 9.22 -17.75 -4.49
CA MET A 159 9.37 -17.54 -5.92
C MET A 159 10.85 -17.59 -6.31
N PRO A 160 11.19 -17.86 -7.59
CA PRO A 160 12.58 -17.79 -8.04
C PRO A 160 13.23 -16.43 -7.74
N GLN A 161 14.50 -16.42 -7.33
CA GLN A 161 15.22 -15.20 -6.95
C GLN A 161 15.26 -14.15 -8.08
N ASP A 162 15.31 -14.58 -9.35
CA ASP A 162 15.23 -13.69 -10.51
C ASP A 162 13.91 -12.92 -10.56
N TYR A 163 12.79 -13.59 -10.23
CA TYR A 163 11.49 -12.93 -10.15
C TYR A 163 11.45 -11.95 -8.99
N GLN A 164 11.91 -12.38 -7.80
CA GLN A 164 11.96 -11.53 -6.61
C GLN A 164 12.75 -10.25 -6.88
N THR A 165 13.97 -10.39 -7.41
CA THR A 165 14.86 -9.26 -7.72
C THR A 165 14.25 -8.31 -8.75
N LYS A 166 13.65 -8.84 -9.83
CA LYS A 166 12.96 -8.01 -10.85
C LYS A 166 11.74 -7.29 -10.27
N PHE A 167 10.97 -7.96 -9.41
CA PHE A 167 9.80 -7.39 -8.76
C PHE A 167 10.19 -6.22 -7.84
N ILE A 168 11.19 -6.42 -6.96
CA ILE A 168 11.69 -5.38 -6.06
C ILE A 168 12.30 -4.22 -6.85
N LYS A 169 13.11 -4.50 -7.87
CA LYS A 169 13.67 -3.47 -8.75
C LYS A 169 12.56 -2.63 -9.38
N SER A 170 11.54 -3.27 -9.94
CA SER A 170 10.38 -2.56 -10.53
C SER A 170 9.63 -1.70 -9.51
N CYS A 171 9.58 -2.11 -8.23
CA CYS A 171 9.05 -1.27 -7.17
C CYS A 171 9.84 0.04 -7.02
N TYR A 172 11.18 -0.05 -6.89
CA TYR A 172 12.04 1.12 -6.78
C TYR A 172 12.01 1.99 -8.04
N ASP A 173 12.12 1.40 -9.23
CA ASP A 173 12.01 2.10 -10.52
C ASP A 173 10.72 2.91 -10.62
N THR A 174 9.60 2.35 -10.11
CA THR A 174 8.31 3.05 -10.13
C THR A 174 8.30 4.27 -9.21
N LEU A 175 8.91 4.16 -8.03
CA LEU A 175 9.05 5.30 -7.11
C LEU A 175 10.02 6.35 -7.64
N ASN A 176 11.08 5.93 -8.33
CA ASN A 176 12.07 6.79 -8.96
C ASN A 176 11.49 7.50 -10.20
N GLY A 177 10.57 6.85 -10.91
CA GLY A 177 9.92 7.34 -12.12
C GLY A 177 10.66 7.01 -13.42
N PHE A 178 11.68 6.15 -13.36
CA PHE A 178 12.48 5.71 -14.50
C PHE A 178 13.09 4.33 -14.24
N GLU A 179 13.56 3.65 -15.30
CA GLU A 179 14.15 2.32 -15.19
C GLU A 179 15.64 2.40 -14.89
N SER A 180 16.10 1.75 -13.81
CA SER A 180 17.50 1.63 -13.47
C SER A 180 18.16 0.42 -14.16
N ALA A 181 19.50 0.33 -14.16
CA ALA A 181 20.21 -0.81 -14.74
C ALA A 181 20.02 -2.11 -13.93
N ASP A 182 20.11 -2.01 -12.61
CA ASP A 182 20.00 -3.12 -11.66
C ASP A 182 19.33 -2.66 -10.35
N LEU A 183 19.09 -3.60 -9.44
CA LEU A 183 18.43 -3.34 -8.17
C LEU A 183 19.23 -2.39 -7.26
N GLU A 184 20.56 -2.53 -7.20
CA GLU A 184 21.39 -1.68 -6.33
C GLU A 184 21.38 -0.23 -6.81
N THR A 185 21.43 -0.02 -8.13
CA THR A 185 21.27 1.30 -8.75
C THR A 185 19.91 1.89 -8.43
N ALA A 186 18.82 1.10 -8.56
CA ALA A 186 17.46 1.55 -8.26
C ALA A 186 17.30 1.98 -6.80
N LYS A 187 17.87 1.22 -5.85
CA LYS A 187 17.90 1.56 -4.42
C LYS A 187 18.64 2.87 -4.17
N LYS A 188 19.85 3.01 -4.71
CA LYS A 188 20.69 4.20 -4.55
C LYS A 188 20.03 5.46 -5.11
N GLU A 189 19.37 5.35 -6.26
CA GLU A 189 18.62 6.46 -6.85
C GLU A 189 17.40 6.83 -6.00
N ASN A 190 16.78 5.85 -5.33
CA ASN A 190 15.64 6.09 -4.46
C ASN A 190 15.97 6.91 -3.21
N GLU A 191 17.23 6.86 -2.73
CA GLU A 191 17.69 7.66 -1.59
C GLU A 191 17.47 9.17 -1.80
N LEU A 192 17.57 9.63 -3.06
CA LEU A 192 17.40 11.04 -3.46
C LEU A 192 16.10 11.32 -4.22
N ALA A 193 15.24 10.29 -4.39
CA ALA A 193 13.99 10.44 -5.12
C ALA A 193 13.01 11.39 -4.39
N LYS A 194 12.07 11.91 -5.18
CA LYS A 194 10.94 12.72 -4.66
C LYS A 194 9.99 11.88 -3.79
N ILE A 195 9.87 10.60 -4.13
CA ILE A 195 9.05 9.60 -3.44
C ILE A 195 10.02 8.54 -2.92
N ARG A 196 10.29 8.58 -1.62
CA ARG A 196 11.28 7.70 -0.99
C ARG A 196 10.61 6.51 -0.34
N ASN A 197 11.16 5.33 -0.57
CA ASN A 197 10.80 4.14 0.17
C ASN A 197 11.53 4.15 1.52
N VAL A 198 10.83 4.57 2.58
CA VAL A 198 11.40 4.67 3.93
C VAL A 198 11.20 3.41 4.76
N GLY A 199 10.42 2.46 4.26
CA GLY A 199 10.23 1.15 4.86
C GLY A 199 9.78 0.16 3.81
N PHE A 200 10.23 -1.08 3.94
CA PHE A 200 9.85 -2.15 3.02
C PHE A 200 9.53 -3.38 3.86
N THR A 201 8.28 -3.81 3.81
CA THR A 201 7.75 -4.93 4.57
C THR A 201 7.49 -6.12 3.66
N VAL A 202 7.95 -7.31 4.07
CA VAL A 202 7.64 -8.57 3.39
C VAL A 202 6.93 -9.51 4.37
N GLU A 203 5.79 -10.06 3.93
CA GLU A 203 5.12 -11.16 4.62
C GLU A 203 5.76 -12.49 4.22
N THR A 204 6.05 -13.36 5.19
CA THR A 204 6.59 -14.70 4.96
C THR A 204 6.09 -15.73 5.98
N LYS A 205 6.44 -17.00 5.77
CA LYS A 205 6.27 -18.07 6.75
C LYS A 205 7.55 -18.29 7.57
N PRO A 206 7.46 -18.83 8.81
CA PRO A 206 8.62 -19.20 9.63
C PRO A 206 9.69 -20.03 8.89
N ASP A 207 9.28 -21.05 8.13
CA ASP A 207 10.13 -21.94 7.33
C ASP A 207 10.88 -21.23 6.19
N TYR A 208 10.45 -20.03 5.80
CA TYR A 208 11.09 -19.16 4.80
C TYR A 208 11.57 -17.84 5.42
N CYS A 209 11.97 -17.91 6.68
CA CYS A 209 12.59 -16.84 7.43
C CYS A 209 13.89 -17.33 8.07
N LYS A 210 14.60 -18.19 7.33
CA LYS A 210 15.95 -18.69 7.66
C LYS A 210 17.02 -17.70 7.17
N LYS A 211 18.27 -17.93 7.57
CA LYS A 211 19.42 -17.04 7.28
C LYS A 211 19.50 -16.60 5.80
N GLU A 212 19.43 -17.53 4.86
CA GLU A 212 19.48 -17.23 3.42
C GLU A 212 18.34 -16.31 2.94
N HIS A 213 17.14 -16.47 3.50
CA HIS A 213 15.98 -15.63 3.19
C HIS A 213 16.14 -14.24 3.78
N ILE A 214 16.71 -14.15 4.99
CA ILE A 214 17.04 -12.89 5.66
C ILE A 214 18.12 -12.13 4.90
N ASP A 215 19.18 -12.80 4.45
CA ASP A 215 20.24 -12.20 3.63
C ASP A 215 19.66 -11.63 2.31
N LEU A 216 18.74 -12.36 1.67
CA LEU A 216 18.01 -11.87 0.49
C LEU A 216 17.16 -10.63 0.81
N MET A 217 16.35 -10.68 1.88
CA MET A 217 15.51 -9.55 2.29
C MET A 217 16.34 -8.30 2.61
N LEU A 218 17.48 -8.46 3.30
CA LEU A 218 18.43 -7.37 3.54
C LEU A 218 18.99 -6.80 2.23
N SER A 219 19.35 -7.68 1.28
CA SER A 219 19.81 -7.24 -0.05
C SER A 219 18.75 -6.45 -0.82
N TYR A 220 17.46 -6.75 -0.62
CA TYR A 220 16.34 -6.03 -1.22
C TYR A 220 16.03 -4.68 -0.55
N GLY A 221 16.63 -4.41 0.62
CA GLY A 221 16.31 -3.24 1.44
C GLY A 221 15.02 -3.41 2.25
N VAL A 222 14.63 -4.65 2.56
CA VAL A 222 13.54 -4.95 3.50
C VAL A 222 13.94 -4.47 4.89
N THR A 223 13.03 -3.76 5.55
CA THR A 223 13.21 -3.18 6.89
C THR A 223 12.28 -3.78 7.93
N ARG A 224 11.25 -4.54 7.52
CA ARG A 224 10.33 -5.24 8.42
C ARG A 224 9.90 -6.57 7.81
N VAL A 225 9.80 -7.60 8.65
CA VAL A 225 9.30 -8.92 8.25
C VAL A 225 8.06 -9.24 9.06
N GLU A 226 7.00 -9.69 8.40
CA GLU A 226 5.77 -10.15 9.03
C GLU A 226 5.66 -11.67 8.90
N ILE A 227 5.80 -12.38 10.02
CA ILE A 227 5.90 -13.85 10.05
C ILE A 227 4.54 -14.45 10.40
N GLY A 228 3.97 -15.26 9.50
CA GLY A 228 2.66 -15.87 9.67
C GLY A 228 2.65 -17.11 10.59
N ILE A 229 2.76 -16.94 11.91
CA ILE A 229 2.75 -18.05 12.90
C ILE A 229 1.38 -18.73 13.04
N GLN A 230 0.29 -17.94 13.07
CA GLN A 230 -1.12 -18.36 13.23
C GLN A 230 -1.52 -18.95 14.59
N SER A 231 -0.76 -19.89 15.16
CA SER A 231 -1.04 -20.57 16.43
C SER A 231 0.26 -20.83 17.18
N LEU A 232 0.27 -20.97 18.50
CA LEU A 232 1.46 -21.43 19.26
C LEU A 232 1.37 -22.91 19.67
N HIS A 233 0.35 -23.62 19.18
CA HIS A 233 0.15 -25.04 19.45
C HIS A 233 0.51 -25.86 18.21
N GLU A 234 1.54 -26.68 18.32
CA GLU A 234 2.07 -27.51 17.22
C GLU A 234 1.01 -28.44 16.62
N ARG A 235 0.16 -29.05 17.45
CA ARG A 235 -0.99 -29.85 16.99
C ARG A 235 -1.88 -29.12 15.98
N VAL A 236 -2.00 -27.79 16.07
CA VAL A 236 -2.79 -27.01 15.11
C VAL A 236 -2.10 -26.99 13.74
N TYR A 237 -0.77 -26.89 13.70
CA TYR A 237 -0.01 -26.89 12.45
C TYR A 237 -0.19 -28.19 11.67
N GLU A 238 -0.18 -29.32 12.36
CA GLU A 238 -0.43 -30.64 11.78
C GLU A 238 -1.85 -30.73 11.20
N ILE A 239 -2.87 -30.34 11.98
CA ILE A 239 -4.28 -30.40 11.56
C ILE A 239 -4.54 -29.55 10.32
N VAL A 240 -3.91 -28.37 10.23
CA VAL A 240 -4.15 -27.43 9.12
C VAL A 240 -3.16 -27.56 7.97
N ASN A 241 -2.25 -28.55 8.02
CA ASN A 241 -1.16 -28.72 7.07
C ASN A 241 -0.39 -27.41 6.83
N ARG A 242 0.10 -26.79 7.92
CA ARG A 242 0.73 -25.46 7.88
C ARG A 242 2.10 -25.47 7.18
N GLY A 243 2.78 -26.62 7.21
CA GLY A 243 4.08 -26.85 6.59
C GLY A 243 5.24 -26.12 7.28
N HIS A 244 5.19 -25.95 8.60
CA HIS A 244 6.29 -25.59 9.49
C HIS A 244 5.99 -26.14 10.89
N ASP A 245 6.99 -26.17 11.75
CA ASP A 245 6.88 -26.59 13.14
C ASP A 245 7.12 -25.42 14.11
N TYR A 246 7.17 -25.72 15.42
CA TYR A 246 7.42 -24.72 16.45
C TYR A 246 8.88 -24.25 16.49
N ASP A 247 9.83 -25.11 16.11
CA ASP A 247 11.25 -24.77 16.06
C ASP A 247 11.52 -23.76 14.94
N ASP A 248 10.86 -23.91 13.78
CA ASP A 248 10.87 -22.93 12.71
C ASP A 248 10.44 -21.53 13.19
N VAL A 249 9.45 -21.47 14.09
CA VAL A 249 9.00 -20.21 14.68
C VAL A 249 10.11 -19.63 15.55
N ILE A 250 10.66 -20.39 16.50
CA ILE A 250 11.73 -19.92 17.38
C ILE A 250 12.92 -19.40 16.56
N ASP A 251 13.40 -20.21 15.62
CA ASP A 251 14.51 -19.88 14.74
C ASP A 251 14.25 -18.60 13.95
N SER A 252 13.06 -18.49 13.35
CA SER A 252 12.70 -17.33 12.53
C SER A 252 12.72 -16.02 13.33
N PHE A 253 12.23 -16.06 14.59
CA PHE A 253 12.27 -14.91 15.48
C PHE A 253 13.69 -14.54 15.88
N GLN A 254 14.50 -15.53 16.28
CA GLN A 254 15.87 -15.31 16.68
C GLN A 254 16.68 -14.70 15.52
N ILE A 255 16.69 -15.35 14.36
CA ILE A 255 17.47 -14.92 13.20
C ILE A 255 17.02 -13.51 12.75
N SER A 256 15.72 -13.26 12.70
CA SER A 256 15.19 -11.94 12.33
C SER A 256 15.66 -10.85 13.29
N LYS A 257 15.54 -11.09 14.61
CA LYS A 257 15.93 -10.12 15.65
C LYS A 257 17.43 -9.87 15.67
N ASP A 258 18.22 -10.93 15.57
CA ASP A 258 19.69 -10.85 15.56
C ASP A 258 20.20 -10.12 14.30
N SER A 259 19.41 -10.12 13.22
CA SER A 259 19.70 -9.41 11.97
C SER A 259 19.15 -7.98 11.91
N GLY A 260 18.47 -7.51 12.96
CA GLY A 260 17.99 -6.13 13.09
C GLY A 260 16.56 -5.85 12.61
N TYR A 261 15.73 -6.90 12.41
CA TYR A 261 14.30 -6.78 12.15
C TYR A 261 13.44 -6.64 13.43
#